data_AF-A0A927WI57-F1
#
_entry.id   AF-A0A927WI57-F1
#
_cell.length_a   1.000
_cell.length_b   1.000
_cell.length_c   1.000
_cell.angle_alpha   90.00
_cell.angle_beta   90.00
_cell.angle_gamma   90.00
#
_symmetry.space_group_name_H-M   'P 1'
#
loop_
_entity.id
_entity.type
_entity.pdbx_description
1 polymer ?
#
loop_
_entity_poly.entity_id
_entity_poly.type
_entity_poly.pdbx_seq_one_letter_code
_entity_poly.pdbx_strand_id
1 'polypeptide(L)'
;MFESFLGGIHPKDGKELAKDKPIEDMPVPQELVVPMGQHIGAPCTPTVKVGDEVKRGQLIGTSPAFMHADIHAPVSGKVVK
;
A
#
# COMPACT_ATOMS: atom_id res chain seq x y z
N MET A 1 -33.73 1.73 29.22
CA MET A 1 -32.62 0.85 29.63
C MET A 1 -32.09 0.24 28.34
N PHE A 2 -30.93 0.68 27.84
CA PHE A 2 -30.39 0.17 26.59
C PHE A 2 -29.88 -1.26 26.85
N GLU A 3 -30.62 -2.25 26.38
CA GLU A 3 -30.16 -3.64 26.41
C GLU A 3 -29.01 -3.78 25.40
N SER A 4 -27.79 -3.79 25.92
CA SER A 4 -26.59 -4.08 25.16
C SER A 4 -26.67 -5.49 24.58
N PHE A 5 -26.40 -5.63 23.28
CA PHE A 5 -26.36 -6.90 22.55
C PHE A 5 -25.65 -8.01 23.36
N LEU A 6 -26.35 -9.14 23.59
CA LEU A 6 -25.76 -10.37 24.12
C LEU A 6 -24.89 -11.01 23.04
N GLY A 7 -23.55 -10.87 23.16
CA GLY A 7 -22.63 -11.70 22.36
C GLY A 7 -21.53 -10.97 21.58
N GLY A 8 -20.96 -9.87 22.11
CA GLY A 8 -19.72 -9.30 21.56
C GLY A 8 -18.48 -9.89 22.22
N ILE A 9 -17.46 -10.20 21.43
CA ILE A 9 -16.09 -10.46 21.93
C ILE A 9 -15.35 -9.13 21.88
N HIS A 10 -14.59 -8.79 22.92
CA HIS A 10 -13.57 -7.73 22.86
C HIS A 10 -12.18 -8.39 22.81
N PRO A 11 -11.70 -8.82 21.62
CA PRO A 11 -10.31 -9.21 21.48
C PRO A 11 -9.39 -8.07 21.92
N LYS A 12 -8.20 -8.43 22.41
CA LYS A 12 -7.16 -7.44 22.69
C LYS A 12 -6.89 -6.64 21.41
N ASP A 13 -7.04 -5.32 21.50
CA ASP A 13 -6.88 -4.42 20.35
C ASP A 13 -5.43 -4.00 20.11
N GLY A 14 -4.51 -4.33 21.03
CA GLY A 14 -3.08 -4.07 20.89
C GLY A 14 -2.69 -2.61 21.05
N LYS A 15 -3.61 -1.73 21.48
CA LYS A 15 -3.34 -0.29 21.62
C LYS A 15 -2.20 0.02 22.58
N GLU A 16 -2.01 -0.83 23.60
CA GLU A 16 -0.89 -0.75 24.53
C GLU A 16 0.50 -0.78 23.87
N LEU A 17 0.63 -1.32 22.65
CA LEU A 17 1.89 -1.40 21.92
C LEU A 17 2.38 -0.05 21.37
N ALA A 18 1.48 0.92 21.22
CA ALA A 18 1.75 2.18 20.54
C ALA A 18 1.33 3.43 21.32
N LYS A 19 0.46 3.32 22.33
CA LYS A 19 -0.18 4.48 23.00
C LYS A 19 0.78 5.52 23.59
N ASP A 20 1.97 5.12 24.01
CA ASP A 20 2.96 5.99 24.68
C ASP A 20 4.13 6.37 23.76
N LYS A 21 4.09 5.95 22.48
CA LYS A 21 5.16 6.25 21.52
C LYS A 21 5.00 7.66 20.93
N PRO A 22 6.09 8.43 20.77
CA PRO A 22 6.04 9.71 20.08
C PRO A 22 5.67 9.52 18.60
N ILE A 23 5.13 10.58 17.99
CA ILE A 23 4.97 10.64 16.53
C ILE A 23 6.36 10.90 15.93
N GLU A 24 6.71 10.12 14.91
CA GLU A 24 8.00 10.18 14.23
C GLU A 24 7.80 10.28 12.72
N ASP A 25 8.69 11.01 12.04
CA ASP A 25 8.73 11.03 10.58
C ASP A 25 9.33 9.72 10.06
N MET A 26 8.60 9.03 9.18
CA MET A 26 9.10 7.83 8.51
C MET A 26 9.90 8.24 7.27
N PRO A 27 11.23 8.00 7.23
CA PRO A 27 12.01 8.29 6.04
C PRO A 27 11.62 7.36 4.88
N VAL A 28 11.83 7.82 3.65
CA VAL A 28 11.69 6.96 2.48
C VAL A 28 12.74 5.85 2.54
N PRO A 29 12.36 4.56 2.47
CA PRO A 29 13.33 3.46 2.50
C PRO A 29 14.22 3.48 1.26
N GLN A 30 15.43 2.93 1.38
CA GLN A 30 16.38 2.85 0.26
C GLN A 30 15.84 2.00 -0.91
N GLU A 31 15.01 1.00 -0.59
CA GLU A 31 14.35 0.13 -1.55
C GLU A 31 12.91 -0.10 -1.11
N LEU A 32 12.02 -0.19 -2.08
CA LEU A 32 10.60 -0.51 -1.88
C LEU A 32 10.12 -1.44 -2.99
N VAL A 33 9.22 -2.34 -2.62
CA VAL A 33 8.58 -3.25 -3.57
C VAL A 33 7.15 -2.78 -3.78
N VAL A 34 6.78 -2.55 -5.04
CA VAL A 34 5.39 -2.25 -5.44
C VAL A 34 4.82 -3.51 -6.10
N PRO A 35 3.97 -4.30 -5.43
CA PRO A 35 3.32 -5.44 -6.06
C PRO A 35 2.44 -4.99 -7.21
N MET A 36 2.44 -5.72 -8.33
CA MET A 36 1.53 -5.44 -9.45
C MET A 36 0.11 -6.00 -9.25
N GLY A 37 -0.11 -6.75 -8.16
CA GLY A 37 -1.41 -7.18 -7.69
C GLY A 37 -1.70 -6.63 -6.31
N GLN A 38 -2.31 -5.43 -6.23
CA GLN A 38 -2.70 -4.78 -4.97
C GLN A 38 -4.22 -4.74 -4.75
N HIS A 39 -4.98 -5.11 -5.78
CA HIS A 39 -6.43 -5.02 -5.80
C HIS A 39 -7.05 -6.30 -6.35
N ILE A 40 -8.37 -6.46 -6.18
CA ILE A 40 -9.11 -7.65 -6.60
C ILE A 40 -9.18 -7.86 -8.13
N GLY A 41 -9.03 -6.77 -8.91
CA GLY A 41 -8.96 -6.82 -10.37
C GLY A 41 -7.72 -7.55 -10.90
N ALA A 42 -7.66 -7.72 -12.23
CA ALA A 42 -6.54 -8.42 -12.87
C ALA A 42 -5.19 -7.75 -12.56
N PRO A 43 -4.10 -8.51 -12.35
CA PRO A 43 -2.78 -7.93 -12.10
C PRO A 43 -2.37 -6.95 -13.20
N CYS A 44 -1.66 -5.89 -12.80
CA CYS A 44 -1.07 -4.93 -13.73
C CYS A 44 0.22 -5.49 -14.37
N THR A 45 0.48 -5.07 -15.60
CA THR A 45 1.79 -5.21 -16.25
C THR A 45 2.57 -3.92 -16.01
N PRO A 46 3.87 -3.98 -15.66
CA PRO A 46 4.69 -2.79 -15.53
C PRO A 46 4.74 -1.97 -16.83
N THR A 47 4.63 -0.65 -16.71
CA THR A 47 4.78 0.31 -17.83
C THR A 47 6.18 0.92 -17.91
N VAL A 48 7.04 0.59 -16.94
CA VAL A 48 8.43 1.02 -16.81
C VAL A 48 9.37 -0.18 -16.85
N LYS A 49 10.66 0.06 -17.02
CA LYS A 49 11.71 -0.96 -17.12
C LYS A 49 12.80 -0.72 -16.08
N VAL A 50 13.56 -1.78 -15.77
CA VAL A 50 14.76 -1.67 -14.94
C VAL A 50 15.69 -0.62 -15.53
N GLY A 51 16.12 0.32 -14.69
CA GLY A 51 16.94 1.46 -15.07
C GLY A 51 16.18 2.78 -15.19
N ASP A 52 14.86 2.75 -15.35
CA ASP A 52 14.06 3.97 -15.53
C ASP A 52 14.02 4.81 -14.24
N GLU A 53 14.10 6.13 -14.40
CA GLU A 53 13.72 7.06 -13.34
C GLU A 53 12.21 7.26 -13.32
N VAL A 54 11.64 7.21 -12.12
CA VAL A 54 10.21 7.46 -11.89
C VAL A 54 10.01 8.62 -10.94
N LYS A 55 8.94 9.39 -11.13
CA LYS A 55 8.50 10.41 -10.18
C LYS A 55 7.34 9.91 -9.34
N ARG A 56 7.22 10.40 -8.10
CA ARG A 56 6.04 10.15 -7.26
C ARG A 56 4.76 10.46 -8.04
N GLY A 57 3.81 9.53 -8.04
CA GLY A 57 2.55 9.63 -8.76
C GLY A 57 2.62 9.24 -10.24
N GLN A 58 3.80 8.90 -10.78
CA GLN A 58 3.92 8.39 -12.14
C GLN A 58 3.27 7.01 -12.28
N LEU A 59 2.54 6.78 -13.37
CA LEU A 59 2.00 5.47 -13.72
C LEU A 59 3.14 4.48 -13.96
N ILE A 60 3.17 3.38 -13.20
CA ILE A 60 4.21 2.33 -13.29
C ILE A 60 3.64 0.94 -13.59
N GLY A 61 2.32 0.76 -13.54
CA GLY A 61 1.66 -0.48 -13.95
C GLY A 61 0.21 -0.26 -14.35
N THR A 62 -0.24 -0.96 -15.39
CA THR A 62 -1.62 -0.91 -15.91
C THR A 62 -2.05 -2.27 -16.48
N SER A 63 -3.33 -2.45 -16.81
CA SER A 63 -3.84 -3.69 -17.40
C SER A 63 -4.85 -3.40 -18.51
N PRO A 64 -4.91 -4.19 -19.59
CA PRO A 64 -5.99 -4.06 -20.57
C PRO A 64 -7.32 -4.68 -20.09
N ALA A 65 -7.32 -5.35 -18.93
CA ALA A 65 -8.50 -6.02 -18.40
C ALA A 65 -9.61 -5.03 -18.02
N PHE A 66 -10.87 -5.46 -18.16
CA PHE A 66 -12.03 -4.62 -17.83
C PHE A 66 -12.03 -4.13 -16.37
N MET A 67 -11.62 -4.99 -15.44
CA MET A 67 -11.59 -4.67 -14.01
C MET A 67 -10.15 -4.69 -13.49
N HIS A 68 -9.55 -3.51 -13.37
CA HIS A 68 -8.23 -3.27 -12.76
C HIS A 68 -8.18 -1.84 -12.19
N ALA A 69 -7.13 -1.52 -11.43
CA ALA A 69 -6.79 -0.16 -11.06
C ALA A 69 -5.31 0.10 -11.37
N ASP A 70 -5.03 1.26 -11.93
CA ASP A 70 -3.66 1.66 -12.26
C ASP A 70 -2.79 1.80 -11.00
N ILE A 71 -1.52 1.41 -11.14
CA ILE A 71 -0.53 1.46 -10.06
C ILE A 71 0.45 2.58 -10.33
N HIS A 72 0.58 3.47 -9.35
CA HIS A 72 1.44 4.65 -9.41
C HIS A 72 2.62 4.54 -8.44
N ALA A 73 3.75 5.16 -8.81
CA ALA A 73 4.95 5.19 -7.98
C ALA A 73 4.69 5.92 -6.66
N PRO A 74 4.91 5.29 -5.49
CA PRO A 74 4.67 5.94 -4.19
C PRO A 74 5.70 7.03 -3.88
N VAL A 75 6.90 6.93 -4.46
CA VAL A 75 8.01 7.88 -4.31
C VAL A 75 8.74 8.05 -5.63
N SER A 76 9.59 9.08 -5.73
CA SER A 76 10.52 9.24 -6.84
C SER A 76 11.76 8.37 -6.63
N GLY A 77 12.29 7.76 -7.68
CA GLY A 77 13.44 6.87 -7.57
C GLY A 77 13.82 6.24 -8.91
N LYS A 78 14.55 5.13 -8.84
CA LYS A 78 14.98 4.34 -10.00
C LYS A 78 14.48 2.90 -9.88
N VAL A 79 13.98 2.34 -10.97
CA VAL A 79 13.55 0.92 -11.01
C VAL A 79 14.78 0.02 -11.04
N VAL A 80 14.86 -0.92 -10.09
CA VAL A 80 16.05 -1.79 -9.92
C VAL A 80 15.79 -3.27 -10.20
N LYS A 81 14.53 -3.71 -10.21
CA LYS A 81 14.14 -5.11 -10.41
C LYS A 81 12.78 -5.22 -11.11
#